data_AF-A0A1V3X531-F1
#
_entry.id   AF-A0A1V3X531-F1
#
_cell.length_a   1.000
_cell.length_b   1.000
_cell.length_c   1.000
_cell.angle_alpha   90.00
_cell.angle_beta   90.00
_cell.angle_gamma   90.00
#
_symmetry.space_group_name_H-M   'P 1'
#
loop_
_entity.id
_entity.type
_entity.pdbx_description
1 polymer ?
#
loop_
_entity_poly.entity_id
_entity_poly.type
_entity_poly.pdbx_seq_one_letter_code
_entity_poly.pdbx_strand_id
1 'polypeptide(L)' 'MGDRRGPRGTRRPDDSQPWLRDGEQLRLLLRDVFIAAGGTHDDWDEYDRVMAAERRAVVLIEPTRVYGNG' A
#
# COMPACT_ATOMS: atom_id res chain seq x y z
N MET A 1 12.36 12.51 -33.61
CA MET A 1 11.98 11.12 -33.96
C MET A 1 12.75 10.17 -33.04
N GLY A 2 12.23 9.54 -32.00
CA GLY A 2 10.95 9.58 -31.30
C GLY A 2 11.24 9.27 -29.82
N ASP A 3 10.53 9.94 -28.93
CA ASP A 3 10.66 9.86 -27.48
C ASP A 3 10.17 8.50 -26.97
N ARG A 4 11.08 7.71 -26.37
CA ARG A 4 10.78 6.42 -25.71
C ARG A 4 10.21 6.64 -24.30
N ARG A 5 9.10 7.38 -24.19
CA ARG A 5 8.31 7.42 -22.94
C ARG A 5 7.48 6.14 -22.85
N GLY A 6 7.97 5.17 -22.08
CA GLY A 6 7.19 4.02 -21.62
C GLY A 6 5.94 4.45 -20.85
N PRO A 7 4.92 3.58 -20.76
CA PRO A 7 3.62 3.95 -20.21
C PRO A 7 3.77 4.28 -18.72
N ARG A 8 3.75 5.57 -18.39
CA ARG A 8 3.57 6.04 -17.01
C ARG A 8 2.09 5.92 -16.67
N GLY A 9 1.63 4.70 -16.45
CA GLY A 9 0.33 4.45 -15.85
C GLY A 9 0.38 4.84 -14.38
N THR A 10 -0.30 5.91 -13.99
CA THR A 10 -0.56 6.19 -12.59
C THR A 10 -1.53 5.13 -12.07
N ARG A 11 -1.03 4.24 -11.23
CA ARG A 11 -1.81 3.15 -10.60
C ARG A 11 -2.76 3.74 -9.55
N ARG A 12 -4.05 3.40 -9.62
CA ARG A 12 -5.06 3.84 -8.65
C ARG A 12 -5.12 2.90 -7.45
N PRO A 13 -5.63 3.36 -6.29
CA PRO A 13 -5.87 2.52 -5.12
C PRO A 13 -6.77 1.30 -5.39
N ASP A 14 -7.67 1.41 -6.37
CA ASP A 14 -8.61 0.34 -6.76
C ASP A 14 -8.00 -0.68 -7.74
N ASP A 15 -6.74 -0.50 -8.16
CA ASP A 15 -6.11 -1.44 -9.10
C ASP A 15 -5.82 -2.76 -8.38
N SER A 16 -6.47 -3.84 -8.82
CA SER A 16 -6.21 -5.19 -8.34
C SER A 16 -4.72 -5.49 -8.44
N GLN A 17 -4.09 -5.71 -7.29
CA GLN A 17 -2.69 -6.13 -7.25
C GLN A 17 -2.65 -7.60 -7.62
N PRO A 18 -1.85 -8.04 -8.61
CA PRO A 18 -1.80 -9.46 -9.00
C PRO A 18 -1.41 -10.40 -7.85
N TRP A 19 -0.72 -9.85 -6.84
CA TRP A 19 -0.30 -10.51 -5.61
C TRP A 19 -1.32 -10.42 -4.47
N LEU A 20 -2.36 -9.58 -4.58
CA LEU A 20 -3.42 -9.41 -3.60
C LEU A 20 -4.73 -9.95 -4.17
N ARG A 21 -5.07 -11.18 -3.79
CA ARG A 21 -6.14 -11.93 -4.46
C ARG A 21 -7.53 -11.70 -3.87
N ASP A 22 -7.60 -11.13 -2.67
CA ASP A 22 -8.83 -10.96 -1.91
C ASP A 22 -8.74 -9.78 -0.91
N GLY A 23 -9.89 -9.35 -0.40
CA GLY A 23 -9.97 -8.25 0.58
C GLY A 23 -9.52 -8.64 2.00
N GLU A 24 -9.37 -9.93 2.29
CA GLU A 24 -8.90 -10.43 3.58
C GLU A 24 -7.37 -10.30 3.69
N GLN A 25 -6.63 -10.62 2.64
CA GLN A 25 -5.19 -10.34 2.56
C GLN A 25 -4.90 -8.85 2.65
N LEU A 26 -5.73 -7.99 2.04
CA LEU A 26 -5.55 -6.54 2.16
C LEU A 26 -5.67 -6.09 3.60
N ARG A 27 -6.69 -6.59 4.30
CA ARG A 27 -6.94 -6.33 5.70
C ARG A 27 -5.76 -6.77 6.57
N LEU A 28 -5.25 -8.00 6.40
CA LEU A 28 -4.10 -8.50 7.16
C LEU A 28 -2.84 -7.67 6.87
N LEU A 29 -2.57 -7.34 5.62
CA LEU A 29 -1.42 -6.52 5.24
C LEU A 29 -1.47 -5.11 5.84
N LEU A 30 -2.65 -4.49 5.88
CA LEU A 30 -2.86 -3.19 6.50
C LEU A 30 -2.49 -3.23 7.99
N ARG A 31 -2.94 -4.27 8.69
CA ARG A 31 -2.62 -4.49 10.11
C ARG A 31 -1.12 -4.73 10.31
N ASP A 32 -0.51 -5.59 9.50
CA ASP A 32 0.92 -5.92 9.60
C ASP A 32 1.80 -4.68 9.39
N VAL A 33 1.50 -3.86 8.39
CA VAL A 33 2.24 -2.61 8.13
C VAL A 33 2.03 -1.60 9.25
N PHE A 34 0.82 -1.51 9.81
CA PHE A 34 0.55 -0.63 10.94
C PHE A 34 1.36 -1.02 12.19
N ILE A 35 1.43 -2.32 12.50
CA ILE A 35 2.24 -2.85 13.60
C ILE A 35 3.74 -2.62 13.34
N ALA A 36 4.21 -2.91 12.12
CA ALA A 36 5.60 -2.70 11.72
C ALA A 36 6.04 -1.22 11.81
N ALA A 37 5.10 -0.28 11.60
CA ALA A 37 5.33 1.14 11.81
C ALA A 37 5.34 1.57 13.29
N GLY A 38 5.16 0.62 14.22
CA GLY A 38 5.14 0.86 15.66
C GLY A 38 3.75 1.21 16.22
N GLY A 39 2.69 1.04 15.43
CA GLY A 39 1.32 1.24 15.88
C GLY A 39 0.79 0.06 16.68
N THR A 40 0.26 0.31 17.86
CA THR A 40 -0.53 -0.66 18.64
C THR A 40 -2.00 -0.30 18.51
N HIS A 41 -2.85 -1.29 18.25
CA HIS A 41 -4.31 -1.11 18.19
C HIS A 41 -4.99 -2.21 19.00
N ASP A 42 -5.95 -1.82 19.84
CA ASP A 42 -6.68 -2.74 20.72
C ASP A 42 -7.98 -3.26 20.07
N ASP A 43 -8.57 -2.50 19.14
CA ASP A 43 -9.75 -2.91 18.35
C ASP A 43 -9.44 -3.00 16.85
N TRP A 44 -9.05 -4.20 16.41
CA TRP A 44 -8.74 -4.44 15.01
C TRP A 44 -9.98 -4.50 14.09
N ASP A 45 -11.17 -4.72 14.65
CA ASP A 45 -12.41 -4.78 13.87
C ASP A 45 -12.93 -3.38 13.54
N GLU A 46 -12.74 -2.41 14.44
CA GLU A 46 -12.90 -0.99 14.15
C GLU A 46 -11.88 -0.51 13.10
N TYR A 47 -10.60 -0.84 13.30
CA TYR A 47 -9.53 -0.49 12.37
C TYR A 47 -9.85 -0.93 10.93
N ASP A 48 -10.27 -2.18 10.75
CA ASP A 48 -10.63 -2.71 9.44
C ASP A 48 -11.82 -1.99 8.81
N ARG A 49 -12.85 -1.69 9.61
CA ARG A 49 -14.05 -0.99 9.15
C ARG A 49 -13.69 0.41 8.67
N VAL A 50 -12.89 1.14 9.43
CA VAL A 50 -12.44 2.50 9.07
C VAL A 50 -11.55 2.46 7.83
N MET A 51 -10.58 1.54 7.75
CA MET A 51 -9.68 1.42 6.59
C MET A 51 -10.44 1.10 5.31
N ALA A 52 -11.46 0.24 5.39
CA ALA A 52 -12.33 -0.08 4.26
C ALA A 52 -13.26 1.10 3.89
N ALA A 53 -13.89 1.74 4.88
CA ALA A 53 -14.81 2.86 4.65
C ALA A 53 -14.10 4.09 4.04
N GLU A 54 -12.89 4.39 4.51
CA GLU A 54 -12.10 5.53 4.04
C GLU A 54 -11.24 5.23 2.81
N ARG A 55 -11.26 3.98 2.30
CA ARG A 55 -10.45 3.53 1.16
C ARG A 55 -8.96 3.87 1.32
N ARG A 56 -8.40 3.65 2.52
CA ARG A 56 -6.99 3.93 2.78
C ARG A 56 -6.10 2.87 2.10
N ALA A 57 -4.93 3.29 1.68
CA ALA A 57 -3.99 2.47 0.93
C ALA A 57 -2.63 2.38 1.62
N VAL A 58 -2.00 1.21 1.50
CA VAL A 58 -0.60 1.00 1.86
C VAL A 58 0.24 1.10 0.59
N VAL A 59 1.29 1.91 0.65
CA VAL A 59 2.25 2.05 -0.44
C VAL A 59 3.53 1.33 -0.04
N LEU A 60 3.79 0.20 -0.68
CA LEU A 60 5.05 -0.51 -0.53
C LEU A 60 6.06 0.07 -1.53
N ILE A 61 7.20 0.49 -1.02
CA ILE A 61 8.30 1.03 -1.81
C ILE A 61 9.47 0.06 -1.70
N GLU A 62 9.89 -0.50 -2.83
CA GLU A 62 11.16 -1.23 -2.96
C GLU A 62 12.20 -0.26 -3.54
N PRO A 63 13.00 0.42 -2.70
CA PRO A 63 13.95 1.39 -3.19
C PRO A 63 15.09 0.68 -3.95
N THR A 64 15.27 1.04 -5.22
CA THR A 64 16.37 0.51 -6.05
C THR A 64 17.67 1.28 -5.89
N ARG A 65 17.60 2.52 -5.37
CA ARG A 65 18.76 3.33 -5.03
C ARG A 65 18.37 4.39 -4.01
N VAL A 66 19.27 4.62 -3.04
CA VAL A 66 19.13 5.66 -2.00
C VAL A 66 20.29 6.63 -2.16
N TYR A 67 19.99 7.94 -2.10
CA TYR A 67 21.00 9.00 -2.09
C TYR A 67 20.81 9.82 -0.82
N GLY A 68 21.92 10.26 -0.21
CA GLY A 68 21.91 11.14 0.95
C GLY A 68 23.03 12.18 0.81
N ASN A 69 22.75 13.42 1.20
CA ASN A 69 23.75 14.45 1.35
C ASN A 69 24.02 14.60 2.85
N GLY A 70 25.03 13.89 3.33
CA GLY A 70 25.53 14.02 4.71
C GLY A 70 26.19 15.37 4.95
#